data_AF-A0A958BZV8-F1
#
_entry.id   AF-A0A958BZV8-F1
#
_cell.length_a   1.000
_cell.length_b   1.000
_cell.length_c   1.000
_cell.angle_alpha   90.00
_cell.angle_beta   90.00
_cell.angle_gamma   90.00
#
_symmetry.space_group_name_H-M   'P 1'
#
loop_
_entity.id
_entity.type
_entity.pdbx_description
1 polymer ?
#
loop_
_entity_poly.entity_id
_entity_poly.type
_entity_poly.pdbx_seq_one_letter_code
_entity_poly.pdbx_strand_id
1 'polypeptide(L)'
;MLFFVVSAGSAAYFFNQLSLSTPPLTAGPLAANKSYGVTIDLTQYDDAALKQTLEALHASGLTWLRQPIRWADIEPEPGHFNWQPLDRIITAITNFNQLSHSKKNATLPTQPIDQPSIHPTIYPPNHLSTQPSIQLIAVLQTSPRWARAPHTTATAPPLAPSDFGRFARALAARYGELINIYQIWDEPNLSANWGHTFVDAPAYAALLREGALNLREIDPKAVIMTAALAPTLENGPLNLNEIDYLDRLYQIKANRWFDVVAAQPYGFN
;
A
#
# COMPACT_ATOMS: atom_id res chain seq x y z
N MET A 1 14.86 6.17 -2.50
CA MET A 1 14.60 4.80 -2.01
C MET A 1 13.64 4.17 -3.01
N LEU A 2 14.06 3.17 -3.79
CA LEU A 2 13.17 2.48 -4.73
C LEU A 2 12.34 1.46 -3.94
N PHE A 3 11.01 1.58 -3.98
CA PHE A 3 10.10 0.61 -3.38
C PHE A 3 9.65 -0.36 -4.48
N PHE A 4 9.89 -1.65 -4.29
CA PHE A 4 9.25 -2.70 -5.09
C PHE A 4 8.17 -3.34 -4.22
N VAL A 5 6.90 -3.04 -4.52
CA VAL A 5 5.76 -3.82 -4.00
C VAL A 5 5.40 -4.81 -5.10
N VAL A 6 5.57 -6.11 -4.82
CA VAL A 6 5.16 -7.14 -5.76
C VAL A 6 3.66 -7.36 -5.57
N SER A 7 2.88 -6.95 -6.57
CA SER A 7 1.46 -7.31 -6.66
C SER A 7 1.36 -8.72 -7.22
N ALA A 8 1.06 -9.71 -6.37
CA ALA A 8 0.67 -11.04 -6.83
C ALA A 8 -0.86 -11.05 -6.97
N GLY A 9 -1.35 -10.74 -8.18
CA GLY A 9 -2.72 -11.08 -8.55
C GLY A 9 -2.86 -12.61 -8.54
N SER A 10 -3.86 -13.10 -7.81
CA SER A 10 -4.33 -14.50 -7.83
C SER A 10 -3.36 -15.57 -7.28
N ALA A 11 -3.05 -15.53 -5.97
CA ALA A 11 -2.40 -16.65 -5.27
C ALA A 11 -3.32 -17.38 -4.27
N ALA A 12 -4.64 -17.28 -4.42
CA ALA A 12 -5.60 -17.94 -3.51
C ALA A 12 -6.13 -19.30 -4.01
N TYR A 13 -5.57 -19.88 -5.08
CA TYR A 13 -6.08 -21.12 -5.66
C TYR A 13 -5.01 -22.14 -6.07
N PHE A 14 -3.95 -22.36 -5.27
CA PHE A 14 -3.06 -23.52 -5.47
C PHE A 14 -2.37 -23.94 -4.17
N PHE A 15 -3.12 -24.42 -3.19
CA PHE A 15 -2.55 -25.22 -2.10
C PHE A 15 -3.44 -26.42 -1.80
N ASN A 16 -3.60 -27.28 -2.79
CA ASN A 16 -3.83 -28.69 -2.51
C ASN A 16 -3.35 -29.50 -3.72
N GLN A 17 -2.52 -30.51 -3.45
CA GLN A 17 -1.81 -31.38 -4.40
C GLN A 17 -0.50 -30.81 -4.97
N LEU A 18 0.61 -31.12 -4.28
CA LEU A 18 1.82 -31.71 -4.86
C LEU A 18 2.81 -31.97 -3.72
N SER A 19 2.84 -33.21 -3.25
CA SER A 19 3.97 -33.74 -2.50
C SER A 19 5.18 -33.82 -3.45
N LEU A 20 5.99 -32.78 -3.47
CA LEU A 20 7.32 -32.84 -4.09
C LEU A 20 8.35 -32.48 -3.02
N SER A 21 9.21 -33.46 -2.75
CA SER A 21 10.33 -33.40 -1.83
C SER A 21 11.36 -32.39 -2.33
N THR A 22 11.21 -31.11 -1.98
CA THR A 22 12.26 -30.10 -2.16
C THR A 22 13.23 -30.13 -0.98
N PRO A 23 14.56 -30.11 -1.21
CA PRO A 23 15.51 -29.91 -0.13
C PRO A 23 15.28 -28.54 0.53
N PRO A 24 15.57 -28.38 1.83
CA PRO A 24 15.34 -27.13 2.54
C PRO A 24 16.16 -26.02 1.87
N LEU A 25 15.47 -25.04 1.28
CA LEU A 25 16.11 -23.81 0.83
C LEU A 25 16.68 -23.12 2.06
N THR A 26 18.01 -23.17 2.19
CA THR A 26 18.71 -22.36 3.18
C THR A 26 18.64 -20.92 2.66
N ALA A 27 17.71 -20.13 3.20
CA ALA A 27 17.62 -18.72 2.89
C ALA A 27 18.93 -18.04 3.31
N GLY A 28 19.76 -17.69 2.33
CA GLY A 28 20.91 -16.83 2.57
C GLY A 28 20.46 -15.46 3.10
N PRO A 29 21.31 -14.74 3.85
CA PRO A 29 20.94 -13.44 4.40
C PRO A 29 20.63 -12.47 3.25
N LEU A 30 19.34 -12.15 3.07
CA LEU A 30 18.89 -11.10 2.16
C LEU A 30 19.49 -9.77 2.64
N ALA A 31 20.12 -9.03 1.71
CA ALA A 31 20.89 -7.82 1.98
C ALA A 31 20.17 -6.82 2.93
N ALA A 32 20.90 -6.36 3.95
CA ALA A 32 20.41 -5.69 5.16
C ALA A 32 19.64 -4.35 5.00
N ASN A 33 19.35 -3.88 3.78
CA ASN A 33 18.69 -2.58 3.51
C ASN A 33 17.49 -2.67 2.54
N LYS A 34 16.91 -3.86 2.32
CA LYS A 34 15.75 -4.04 1.45
C LYS A 34 14.47 -4.10 2.28
N SER A 35 13.49 -3.25 1.95
CA SER A 35 12.13 -3.33 2.50
C SER A 35 11.25 -4.08 1.52
N TYR A 36 10.44 -5.01 2.05
CA TYR A 36 9.54 -5.84 1.26
C TYR A 36 8.10 -5.63 1.71
N GLY A 37 7.19 -5.72 0.75
CA GLY A 37 5.77 -5.55 1.00
C GLY A 37 4.89 -6.39 0.10
N VAL A 38 3.61 -6.43 0.44
CA VAL A 38 2.60 -7.22 -0.24
C VAL A 38 1.33 -6.40 -0.44
N THR A 39 0.66 -6.58 -1.59
CA THR A 39 -0.72 -6.13 -1.75
C THR A 39 -1.64 -7.08 -1.01
N ILE A 40 -2.43 -6.55 -0.08
CA ILE A 40 -3.35 -7.35 0.72
C ILE A 40 -4.60 -6.54 1.02
N ASP A 41 -5.76 -7.19 0.92
CA ASP A 41 -7.00 -6.61 1.39
C ASP A 41 -7.38 -7.22 2.74
N LEU A 42 -7.08 -6.51 3.82
CA LEU A 42 -7.31 -6.97 5.18
C LEU A 42 -8.79 -6.92 5.59
N THR A 43 -9.67 -6.25 4.84
CA THR A 43 -11.11 -6.17 5.16
C THR A 43 -11.81 -7.52 5.01
N GLN A 44 -11.22 -8.46 4.27
CA GLN A 44 -11.79 -9.78 4.02
C GLN A 44 -11.66 -10.75 5.20
N TYR A 45 -10.76 -10.46 6.15
CA TYR A 45 -10.50 -11.33 7.30
C TYR A 45 -11.44 -10.99 8.44
N ASP A 46 -11.63 -11.92 9.38
CA ASP A 46 -12.12 -11.63 10.73
C ASP A 46 -10.96 -11.26 11.67
N ASP A 47 -11.22 -10.98 12.96
CA ASP A 47 -10.19 -10.55 13.91
C ASP A 47 -9.11 -11.60 14.15
N ALA A 48 -9.48 -12.88 14.19
CA ALA A 48 -8.54 -13.96 14.44
C ALA A 48 -7.62 -14.17 13.24
N ALA A 49 -8.19 -14.25 12.05
CA ALA A 49 -7.45 -14.39 10.79
C ALA A 49 -6.60 -13.16 10.50
N LEU A 50 -7.08 -11.94 10.81
CA LEU A 50 -6.32 -10.71 10.69
C LEU A 50 -5.06 -10.75 11.56
N LYS A 51 -5.19 -11.11 12.83
CA LYS A 51 -4.05 -11.22 13.74
C LYS A 51 -3.02 -12.25 13.25
N GLN A 52 -3.48 -13.44 12.89
CA GLN A 52 -2.61 -14.51 12.37
C GLN A 52 -1.89 -14.08 11.09
N THR A 53 -2.59 -13.36 10.21
CA THR A 53 -2.03 -12.83 8.97
C THR A 53 -0.92 -11.81 9.25
N LEU A 54 -1.14 -10.84 10.16
CA LEU A 54 -0.12 -9.87 10.55
C LEU A 54 1.13 -10.54 11.16
N GLU A 55 0.92 -11.55 12.01
CA GLU A 55 2.00 -12.36 12.59
C GLU A 55 2.81 -13.09 11.51
N ALA A 56 2.14 -13.74 10.55
CA ALA A 56 2.78 -14.47 9.46
C ALA A 56 3.57 -13.55 8.50
N LEU A 57 3.00 -12.40 8.15
CA LEU A 57 3.64 -11.40 7.28
C LEU A 57 4.90 -10.84 7.92
N HIS A 58 4.80 -10.39 9.18
CA HIS A 58 5.94 -9.84 9.91
C HIS A 58 7.03 -10.89 10.13
N ALA A 59 6.68 -12.12 10.51
CA ALA A 59 7.64 -13.23 10.65
C ALA A 59 8.41 -13.51 9.35
N SER A 60 7.77 -13.27 8.19
CA SER A 60 8.38 -13.41 6.85
C SER A 60 9.17 -12.17 6.41
N GLY A 61 9.25 -11.12 7.23
CA GLY A 61 9.91 -9.85 6.89
C GLY A 61 9.09 -8.94 5.96
N LEU A 62 7.85 -9.29 5.66
CA LEU A 62 6.93 -8.48 4.86
C LEU A 62 6.28 -7.43 5.78
N THR A 63 6.80 -6.21 5.72
CA THR A 63 6.46 -5.14 6.67
C THR A 63 5.72 -3.99 6.02
N TRP A 64 5.71 -3.90 4.69
CA TRP A 64 4.87 -2.93 3.98
C TRP A 64 3.61 -3.60 3.44
N LEU A 65 2.44 -3.13 3.85
CA LEU A 65 1.16 -3.65 3.38
C LEU A 65 0.49 -2.59 2.51
N ARG A 66 0.29 -2.92 1.23
CA ARG A 66 -0.48 -2.09 0.30
C ARG A 66 -1.95 -2.48 0.41
N GLN A 67 -2.70 -1.65 1.14
CA GLN A 67 -4.10 -1.88 1.53
C GLN A 67 -5.05 -1.00 0.70
N PRO A 68 -5.96 -1.59 -0.08
CA PRO A 68 -7.10 -0.89 -0.67
C PRO A 68 -7.96 -0.18 0.40
N ILE A 69 -8.21 1.11 0.21
CA ILE A 69 -9.20 1.87 0.96
C ILE A 69 -10.24 2.36 -0.04
N ARG A 70 -11.42 1.72 0.00
CA ARG A 70 -12.52 1.97 -0.93
C ARG A 70 -13.41 3.08 -0.40
N TRP A 71 -13.35 4.25 -1.02
CA TRP A 71 -14.18 5.39 -0.65
C TRP A 71 -15.68 5.04 -0.73
N ALA A 72 -16.07 4.27 -1.76
CA ALA A 72 -17.46 3.85 -1.95
C ALA A 72 -18.06 3.09 -0.76
N ASP A 73 -17.24 2.32 -0.04
CA ASP A 73 -17.67 1.51 1.11
C ASP A 73 -17.64 2.32 2.41
N ILE A 74 -16.71 3.28 2.50
CA ILE A 74 -16.51 4.12 3.67
C ILE A 74 -17.52 5.26 3.72
N GLU A 75 -17.86 5.90 2.60
CA GLU A 75 -18.80 7.02 2.55
C GLU A 75 -19.94 6.74 1.55
N PRO A 76 -20.82 5.77 1.86
CA PRO A 76 -21.90 5.37 0.95
C PRO A 76 -22.91 6.51 0.69
N GLU A 77 -23.01 7.47 1.60
CA GLU A 77 -23.81 8.69 1.49
C GLU A 77 -22.95 9.91 1.85
N PRO A 78 -23.14 11.08 1.22
CA PRO A 78 -22.30 12.25 1.44
C PRO A 78 -22.26 12.66 2.92
N GLY A 79 -21.07 12.70 3.52
CA GLY A 79 -20.84 13.05 4.93
C GLY A 79 -21.16 11.94 5.93
N HIS A 80 -21.67 10.79 5.50
CA HIS A 80 -22.02 9.66 6.36
C HIS A 80 -20.97 8.55 6.23
N PHE A 81 -20.03 8.54 7.16
CA PHE A 81 -18.88 7.63 7.11
C PHE A 81 -19.08 6.36 7.95
N ASN A 82 -18.80 5.20 7.37
CA ASN A 82 -18.62 3.92 8.04
C ASN A 82 -17.12 3.59 8.15
N TRP A 83 -16.48 4.08 9.22
CA TRP A 83 -15.06 3.85 9.48
C TRP A 83 -14.75 2.47 10.09
N GLN A 84 -15.77 1.72 10.52
CA GLN A 84 -15.58 0.52 11.36
C GLN A 84 -14.62 -0.52 10.74
N PRO A 85 -14.71 -0.88 9.45
CA PRO A 85 -13.79 -1.86 8.88
C PRO A 85 -12.33 -1.40 8.90
N LEU A 86 -12.08 -0.12 8.61
CA LEU A 86 -10.74 0.45 8.59
C LEU A 86 -10.20 0.68 10.02
N ASP A 87 -11.04 1.10 10.97
CA ASP A 87 -10.69 1.20 12.38
C ASP A 87 -10.20 -0.14 12.93
N ARG A 88 -10.86 -1.25 12.54
CA ARG A 88 -10.48 -2.61 12.94
C ARG A 88 -9.06 -2.95 12.47
N ILE A 89 -8.74 -2.65 11.21
CA ILE A 89 -7.42 -2.89 10.60
C ILE A 89 -6.35 -2.03 11.27
N ILE A 90 -6.60 -0.73 11.38
CA ILE A 90 -5.66 0.23 11.95
C ILE A 90 -5.36 -0.10 13.42
N THR A 91 -6.38 -0.47 14.19
CA THR A 91 -6.23 -0.90 15.58
C THR A 91 -5.40 -2.18 15.67
N ALA A 92 -5.67 -3.17 14.83
CA ALA A 92 -4.92 -4.43 14.81
C ALA A 92 -3.43 -4.21 14.52
N ILE A 93 -3.10 -3.40 13.51
CA ILE A 93 -1.72 -3.06 13.14
C ILE A 93 -1.03 -2.27 14.27
N THR A 94 -1.72 -1.29 14.85
CA THR A 94 -1.18 -0.49 15.95
C THR A 94 -0.85 -1.37 17.16
N ASN A 95 -1.79 -2.22 17.58
CA ASN A 95 -1.61 -3.15 18.69
C ASN A 95 -0.48 -4.15 18.41
N PHE A 96 -0.42 -4.69 17.19
CA PHE A 96 0.65 -5.61 16.79
C PHE A 96 2.02 -4.92 16.89
N ASN A 97 2.15 -3.72 16.34
CA ASN A 97 3.38 -2.94 16.38
C ASN A 97 3.78 -2.62 17.83
N GLN A 98 2.86 -2.19 18.70
CA GLN A 98 3.17 -1.94 20.11
C GLN A 98 3.67 -3.19 20.85
N LEU A 99 2.98 -4.33 20.68
CA LEU A 99 3.38 -5.60 21.30
C LEU A 99 4.75 -6.09 20.80
N SER A 100 5.03 -5.92 19.51
CA SER A 100 6.32 -6.30 18.91
C SER A 100 7.49 -5.52 19.50
N HIS A 101 7.29 -4.25 19.87
CA HIS A 101 8.30 -3.42 20.54
C HIS A 101 8.43 -3.77 22.03
N SER A 102 7.30 -4.00 22.72
CA SER A 102 7.32 -4.36 24.15
C SER A 102 8.06 -5.67 24.41
N LYS A 103 7.83 -6.70 23.59
CA LYS A 103 8.55 -7.98 23.68
C LYS A 103 10.06 -7.82 23.53
N LYS A 104 10.53 -6.90 22.68
CA LYS A 104 11.97 -6.60 22.51
C LYS A 104 12.60 -6.00 23.77
N ASN A 105 11.89 -5.11 24.47
CA ASN A 105 12.41 -4.44 25.66
C ASN A 105 12.50 -5.35 26.90
N ALA A 106 11.79 -6.48 26.91
CA ALA A 106 11.77 -7.42 28.04
C ALA A 106 12.91 -8.47 28.04
N THR A 107 13.76 -8.54 26.99
CA THR A 107 14.73 -9.66 26.81
C THR A 107 16.21 -9.31 27.04
N LEU A 108 16.55 -8.29 27.85
CA LEU A 108 17.94 -7.99 28.23
C LEU A 108 18.26 -8.48 29.65
N PRO A 109 18.95 -9.63 29.84
CA PRO A 109 19.58 -9.95 31.12
C PRO A 109 20.96 -9.27 31.22
N THR A 110 21.17 -8.50 32.29
CA THR A 110 22.50 -8.03 32.71
C THR A 110 23.27 -9.20 33.32
N GLN A 111 24.30 -9.70 32.64
CA GLN A 111 25.30 -10.59 33.24
C GLN A 111 26.71 -9.99 33.07
N PRO A 112 27.61 -10.11 34.07
CA PRO A 112 28.92 -9.45 34.07
C PRO A 112 29.92 -10.16 33.13
N ILE A 113 30.83 -9.39 32.53
CA ILE A 113 31.83 -9.87 31.56
C ILE A 113 33.11 -10.27 32.30
N ASP A 114 33.56 -11.52 32.16
CA ASP A 114 34.90 -11.97 32.60
C ASP A 114 35.53 -12.99 31.59
N GLN A 115 36.45 -12.49 30.75
CA GLN A 115 37.62 -13.09 30.03
C GLN A 115 37.52 -14.41 29.17
N PRO A 116 38.56 -14.79 28.37
CA PRO A 116 39.39 -14.06 27.39
C PRO A 116 39.51 -14.75 25.98
N SER A 117 40.23 -14.08 25.08
CA SER A 117 40.39 -14.18 23.61
C SER A 117 40.78 -15.52 22.93
N ILE A 118 40.15 -15.85 21.79
CA ILE A 118 40.70 -16.70 20.70
C ILE A 118 40.30 -16.14 19.31
N HIS A 119 41.32 -15.82 18.49
CA HIS A 119 41.43 -15.45 17.05
C HIS A 119 40.30 -14.77 16.23
N PRO A 120 40.63 -13.79 15.35
CA PRO A 120 39.66 -12.96 14.64
C PRO A 120 39.25 -13.58 13.30
N THR A 121 38.10 -14.24 13.27
CA THR A 121 37.33 -14.31 12.02
C THR A 121 36.50 -13.03 11.97
N ILE A 122 36.79 -12.15 11.00
CA ILE A 122 36.02 -10.94 10.74
C ILE A 122 34.66 -11.37 10.17
N TYR A 123 33.75 -11.79 11.04
CA TYR A 123 32.33 -11.60 10.85
C TYR A 123 31.97 -10.33 11.62
N PRO A 124 31.32 -9.33 11.00
CA PRO A 124 30.84 -8.19 11.76
C PRO A 124 29.89 -8.69 12.85
N PRO A 125 30.04 -8.22 14.11
CA PRO A 125 29.22 -8.65 15.22
C PRO A 125 27.76 -8.23 14.98
N ASN A 126 26.85 -9.20 15.15
CA ASN A 126 25.45 -9.03 15.53
C ASN A 126 24.75 -7.73 15.10
N HIS A 127 24.06 -7.76 13.96
CA HIS A 127 22.78 -7.05 13.88
C HIS A 127 21.72 -7.99 14.44
N LEU A 128 21.46 -7.88 15.75
CA LEU A 128 20.13 -8.15 16.29
C LEU A 128 19.18 -7.18 15.58
N SER A 129 18.77 -7.50 14.34
CA SER A 129 17.93 -6.61 13.55
C SER A 129 16.56 -6.61 14.19
N THR A 130 16.17 -5.48 14.76
CA THR A 130 14.79 -5.23 15.11
C THR A 130 13.98 -5.41 13.84
N GLN A 131 13.18 -6.47 13.71
CA GLN A 131 12.26 -6.56 12.58
C GLN A 131 11.40 -5.29 12.56
N PRO A 132 11.30 -4.61 11.41
CA PRO A 132 10.63 -3.32 11.32
C PRO A 132 9.13 -3.46 11.56
N SER A 133 8.50 -2.40 12.07
CA SER A 133 7.05 -2.36 12.26
C SER A 133 6.33 -2.55 10.94
N ILE A 134 5.10 -3.06 11.01
CA ILE A 134 4.20 -3.07 9.87
C ILE A 134 3.81 -1.62 9.54
N GLN A 135 3.88 -1.28 8.25
CA GLN A 135 3.59 0.02 7.66
C GLN A 135 2.51 -0.13 6.59
N LEU A 136 1.61 0.84 6.47
CA LEU A 136 0.56 0.86 5.45
C LEU A 136 0.92 1.78 4.28
N ILE A 137 0.66 1.29 3.07
CA ILE A 137 0.42 2.12 1.89
C ILE A 137 -1.09 2.10 1.66
N ALA A 138 -1.74 3.22 1.95
CA ALA A 138 -3.18 3.38 1.78
C ALA A 138 -3.51 3.68 0.31
N VAL A 139 -4.15 2.73 -0.38
CA VAL A 139 -4.58 2.91 -1.77
C VAL A 139 -5.99 3.46 -1.78
N LEU A 140 -6.11 4.79 -1.89
CA LEU A 140 -7.40 5.47 -1.91
C LEU A 140 -8.03 5.31 -3.30
N GLN A 141 -9.13 4.57 -3.38
CA GLN A 141 -9.75 4.19 -4.65
C GLN A 141 -11.26 4.08 -4.54
N THR A 142 -11.88 3.86 -5.69
CA THR A 142 -13.33 3.83 -5.95
C THR A 142 -14.04 5.15 -5.66
N SER A 143 -15.24 5.30 -6.22
CA SER A 143 -16.12 6.43 -5.97
C SER A 143 -17.49 5.92 -5.51
N PRO A 144 -18.09 6.50 -4.45
CA PRO A 144 -19.45 6.16 -4.04
C PRO A 144 -20.44 6.54 -5.13
N ARG A 145 -21.62 5.91 -5.12
CA ARG A 145 -22.65 6.10 -6.14
C ARG A 145 -23.07 7.56 -6.30
N TRP A 146 -23.08 8.33 -5.21
CA TRP A 146 -23.46 9.74 -5.23
C TRP A 146 -22.41 10.66 -5.87
N ALA A 147 -21.13 10.25 -5.93
CA ALA A 147 -20.04 11.08 -6.41
C ALA A 147 -19.68 10.84 -7.89
N ARG A 148 -20.24 9.80 -8.52
CA ARG A 148 -19.88 9.36 -9.89
C ARG A 148 -21.06 9.39 -10.84
N ALA A 149 -20.77 9.36 -12.13
CA ALA A 149 -21.80 9.38 -13.17
C ALA A 149 -22.78 8.18 -13.01
N PRO A 150 -24.09 8.37 -13.26
CA PRO A 150 -25.06 7.28 -13.25
C PRO A 150 -24.64 6.13 -14.17
N HIS A 151 -25.03 4.90 -13.80
CA HIS A 151 -24.77 3.66 -14.57
C HIS A 151 -23.30 3.30 -14.81
N THR A 152 -22.35 3.96 -14.14
CA THR A 152 -20.94 3.55 -14.14
C THR A 152 -20.67 2.48 -13.08
N THR A 153 -19.43 1.98 -13.00
CA THR A 153 -18.93 1.12 -11.91
C THR A 153 -18.33 1.96 -10.79
N ALA A 154 -18.02 1.33 -9.64
CA ALA A 154 -17.33 2.01 -8.54
C ALA A 154 -15.90 2.46 -8.91
N THR A 155 -15.31 1.89 -9.96
CA THR A 155 -14.01 2.29 -10.55
C THR A 155 -14.12 3.48 -11.50
N ALA A 156 -15.28 4.14 -11.61
CA ALA A 156 -15.33 5.44 -12.27
C ALA A 156 -14.75 6.52 -11.35
N PRO A 157 -14.00 7.50 -11.89
CA PRO A 157 -13.60 8.66 -11.11
C PRO A 157 -14.83 9.46 -10.64
N PRO A 158 -14.71 10.28 -9.59
CA PRO A 158 -15.78 11.18 -9.22
C PRO A 158 -16.00 12.24 -10.30
N LEU A 159 -17.25 12.72 -10.41
CA LEU A 159 -17.60 13.85 -11.27
C LEU A 159 -16.87 15.14 -10.82
N ALA A 160 -16.73 15.31 -9.51
CA ALA A 160 -16.03 16.44 -8.90
C ALA A 160 -14.81 15.93 -8.10
N PRO A 161 -13.56 16.19 -8.55
CA PRO A 161 -12.35 15.82 -7.82
C PRO A 161 -12.31 16.35 -6.38
N SER A 162 -12.95 17.49 -6.12
CA SER A 162 -13.08 18.07 -4.77
C SER A 162 -13.81 17.16 -3.78
N ASP A 163 -14.71 16.30 -4.26
CA ASP A 163 -15.46 15.38 -3.40
C ASP A 163 -14.53 14.30 -2.85
N PHE A 164 -13.67 13.76 -3.71
CA PHE A 164 -12.58 12.87 -3.29
C PHE A 164 -11.58 13.59 -2.37
N GLY A 165 -11.27 14.86 -2.64
CA GLY A 165 -10.46 15.69 -1.75
C GLY A 165 -11.05 15.77 -0.32
N ARG A 166 -12.36 15.98 -0.18
CA ARG A 166 -13.03 16.00 1.14
C ARG A 166 -12.96 14.64 1.85
N PHE A 167 -13.12 13.54 1.11
CA PHE A 167 -12.88 12.20 1.66
C PHE A 167 -11.45 12.02 2.15
N ALA A 168 -10.46 12.40 1.32
CA ALA A 168 -9.05 12.30 1.68
C ALA A 168 -8.73 13.13 2.92
N ARG A 169 -9.31 14.33 3.05
CA ARG A 169 -9.22 15.16 4.27
C ARG A 169 -9.75 14.44 5.51
N ALA A 170 -10.96 13.87 5.40
CA ALA A 170 -11.60 13.16 6.52
C ALA A 170 -10.79 11.93 6.95
N LEU A 171 -10.21 11.22 5.98
CA LEU A 171 -9.33 10.09 6.23
C LEU A 171 -8.03 10.52 6.93
N ALA A 172 -7.35 11.57 6.46
CA ALA A 172 -6.15 12.10 7.13
C ALA A 172 -6.44 12.61 8.54
N ALA A 173 -7.57 13.29 8.75
CA ALA A 173 -7.98 13.76 10.07
C ALA A 173 -8.15 12.62 11.07
N ARG A 174 -8.50 11.43 10.57
CA ARG A 174 -8.69 10.23 11.40
C ARG A 174 -7.42 9.39 11.56
N TYR A 175 -6.60 9.26 10.51
CA TYR A 175 -5.52 8.28 10.46
C TYR A 175 -4.14 8.83 10.08
N GLY A 176 -3.98 10.15 9.92
CA GLY A 176 -2.71 10.77 9.47
C GLY A 176 -1.50 10.48 10.38
N GLU A 177 -1.73 10.27 11.68
CA GLU A 177 -0.66 9.87 12.60
C GLU A 177 -0.23 8.39 12.43
N LEU A 178 -1.02 7.59 11.72
CA LEU A 178 -0.87 6.13 11.60
C LEU A 178 -0.56 5.67 10.17
N ILE A 179 -0.85 6.50 9.17
CA ILE A 179 -0.62 6.21 7.76
C ILE A 179 0.26 7.32 7.20
N ASN A 180 1.41 6.96 6.63
CA ASN A 180 2.35 7.94 6.08
C ASN A 180 2.34 8.01 4.55
N ILE A 181 1.89 6.95 3.86
CA ILE A 181 1.93 6.87 2.40
C ILE A 181 0.53 6.64 1.85
N TYR A 182 0.12 7.55 0.95
CA TYR A 182 -1.18 7.52 0.28
C TYR A 182 -0.98 7.37 -1.22
N GLN A 183 -1.41 6.24 -1.77
CA GLN A 183 -1.53 6.03 -3.22
C GLN A 183 -2.90 6.58 -3.67
N ILE A 184 -2.90 7.49 -4.64
CA ILE A 184 -4.14 8.06 -5.16
C ILE A 184 -4.56 7.31 -6.42
N TRP A 185 -5.70 6.62 -6.32
CA TRP A 185 -6.30 5.73 -7.32
C TRP A 185 -5.49 4.47 -7.60
N ASP A 186 -6.01 3.62 -8.48
CA ASP A 186 -5.34 2.42 -8.99
C ASP A 186 -5.54 2.28 -10.50
N GLU A 187 -4.44 2.08 -11.24
CA GLU A 187 -4.43 1.77 -12.68
C GLU A 187 -5.35 2.63 -13.58
N PRO A 188 -5.36 3.98 -13.48
CA PRO A 188 -6.25 4.87 -14.24
C PRO A 188 -5.96 4.89 -15.75
N ASN A 189 -4.89 4.21 -16.18
CA ASN A 189 -4.53 4.03 -17.58
C ASN A 189 -5.24 2.83 -18.23
N LEU A 190 -6.07 2.11 -17.48
CA LEU A 190 -6.97 1.06 -18.00
C LEU A 190 -8.44 1.48 -17.87
N SER A 191 -9.21 1.31 -18.95
CA SER A 191 -10.65 1.62 -18.99
C SER A 191 -11.42 0.91 -17.87
N ALA A 192 -11.09 -0.35 -17.58
CA ALA A 192 -11.73 -1.14 -16.53
C ALA A 192 -11.61 -0.51 -15.13
N ASN A 193 -10.51 0.20 -14.90
CA ASN A 193 -10.22 0.92 -13.66
C ASN A 193 -10.51 2.42 -13.76
N TRP A 194 -11.21 2.81 -14.83
CA TRP A 194 -11.69 4.16 -15.12
C TRP A 194 -13.15 4.15 -15.60
N GLY A 195 -13.98 3.35 -14.95
CA GLY A 195 -15.44 3.33 -15.16
C GLY A 195 -15.91 2.72 -16.49
N HIS A 196 -15.08 1.94 -17.17
CA HIS A 196 -15.29 1.47 -18.55
C HIS A 196 -15.48 2.62 -19.55
N THR A 197 -14.73 3.71 -19.35
CA THR A 197 -14.73 4.89 -20.23
C THR A 197 -13.35 5.14 -20.83
N PHE A 198 -13.19 6.22 -21.59
CA PHE A 198 -11.88 6.63 -22.09
C PHE A 198 -10.99 7.10 -20.94
N VAL A 199 -9.73 6.69 -20.96
CA VAL A 199 -8.75 7.07 -19.94
C VAL A 199 -8.31 8.51 -20.13
N ASP A 200 -8.18 9.24 -19.02
CA ASP A 200 -7.97 10.68 -19.03
C ASP A 200 -6.92 11.09 -17.98
N ALA A 201 -5.68 11.26 -18.45
CA ALA A 201 -4.56 11.67 -17.61
C ALA A 201 -4.75 13.06 -16.96
N PRO A 202 -5.25 14.09 -17.68
CA PRO A 202 -5.67 15.34 -17.05
C PRO A 202 -6.71 15.18 -15.92
N ALA A 203 -7.74 14.35 -16.10
CA ALA A 203 -8.75 14.11 -15.06
C ALA A 203 -8.13 13.39 -13.85
N TYR A 204 -7.27 12.40 -14.08
CA TYR A 204 -6.51 11.76 -13.00
C TYR A 204 -5.59 12.75 -12.27
N ALA A 205 -4.91 13.66 -12.97
CA ALA A 205 -4.08 14.68 -12.35
C ALA A 205 -4.88 15.65 -11.47
N ALA A 206 -6.13 15.97 -11.84
CA ALA A 206 -7.03 16.75 -11.00
C ALA A 206 -7.41 16.00 -9.72
N LEU A 207 -7.72 14.70 -9.81
CA LEU A 207 -7.99 13.84 -8.66
C LEU A 207 -6.77 13.74 -7.72
N LEU A 208 -5.58 13.51 -8.30
CA LEU A 208 -4.30 13.46 -7.58
C LEU A 208 -4.01 14.78 -6.86
N ARG A 209 -4.22 15.92 -7.52
CA ARG A 209 -4.07 17.25 -6.92
C ARG A 209 -4.99 17.44 -5.73
N GLU A 210 -6.29 17.16 -5.87
CA GLU A 210 -7.26 17.37 -4.78
C GLU A 210 -6.99 16.45 -3.59
N GLY A 211 -6.61 15.19 -3.85
CA GLY A 211 -6.15 14.27 -2.80
C GLY A 211 -4.91 14.82 -2.08
N ALA A 212 -3.86 15.20 -2.82
CA ALA A 212 -2.60 15.69 -2.26
C ALA A 212 -2.79 16.95 -1.40
N LEU A 213 -3.57 17.92 -1.88
CA LEU A 213 -3.83 19.17 -1.16
C LEU A 213 -4.55 18.90 0.17
N ASN A 214 -5.62 18.10 0.14
CA ASN A 214 -6.44 17.85 1.32
C ASN A 214 -5.76 16.95 2.35
N LEU A 215 -4.97 15.96 1.89
CA LEU A 215 -4.14 15.15 2.79
C LEU A 215 -3.10 16.03 3.49
N ARG A 216 -2.34 16.83 2.73
CA ARG A 216 -1.24 17.64 3.28
C ARG A 216 -1.68 18.84 4.12
N GLU A 217 -2.91 19.29 3.97
CA GLU A 217 -3.47 20.31 4.86
C GLU A 217 -3.64 19.78 6.29
N ILE A 218 -3.93 18.48 6.43
CA ILE A 218 -4.15 17.83 7.73
C ILE A 218 -2.88 17.12 8.23
N ASP A 219 -2.19 16.41 7.34
CA ASP A 219 -0.92 15.73 7.59
C ASP A 219 0.16 16.28 6.65
N PRO A 220 0.92 17.32 7.08
CA PRO A 220 1.99 17.89 6.28
C PRO A 220 3.13 16.93 5.92
N LYS A 221 3.20 15.75 6.57
CA LYS A 221 4.22 14.72 6.32
C LYS A 221 3.73 13.63 5.35
N ALA A 222 2.46 13.70 4.92
CA ALA A 222 1.88 12.74 3.99
C ALA A 222 2.71 12.62 2.71
N VAL A 223 3.19 11.39 2.46
CA VAL A 223 3.84 11.02 1.21
C VAL A 223 2.77 10.64 0.20
N ILE A 224 2.76 11.34 -0.93
CA ILE A 224 1.77 11.13 -1.98
C ILE A 224 2.39 10.30 -3.10
N MET A 225 1.72 9.19 -3.42
CA MET A 225 2.12 8.27 -4.48
C MET A 225 1.09 8.31 -5.61
N THR A 226 1.57 8.29 -6.86
CA THR A 226 0.67 8.14 -8.01
C THR A 226 -0.06 6.79 -7.95
N ALA A 227 -1.10 6.62 -8.74
CA ALA A 227 -1.67 5.30 -8.99
C ALA A 227 -0.57 4.39 -9.53
N ALA A 228 -0.62 3.12 -9.16
CA ALA A 228 0.23 2.12 -9.77
C ALA A 228 -0.26 1.92 -11.21
N LEU A 229 0.46 2.45 -12.20
CA LEU A 229 0.09 2.32 -13.61
C LEU A 229 0.24 0.86 -14.05
N ALA A 230 -0.75 0.33 -14.77
CA ALA A 230 -0.72 -1.03 -15.29
C ALA A 230 0.16 -1.10 -16.54
N PRO A 231 1.00 -2.14 -16.70
CA PRO A 231 1.77 -2.34 -17.91
C PRO A 231 0.85 -2.72 -19.07
N THR A 232 0.90 -1.96 -20.16
CA THR A 232 0.13 -2.25 -21.38
C THR A 232 0.83 -1.72 -22.63
N LEU A 233 0.71 -2.44 -23.74
CA LEU A 233 1.21 -1.99 -25.05
C LEU A 233 0.16 -1.19 -25.85
N GLU A 234 -1.04 -1.03 -25.29
CA GLU A 234 -2.13 -0.31 -25.94
C GLU A 234 -1.89 1.20 -25.91
N ASN A 235 -2.16 1.88 -27.02
CA ASN A 235 -2.04 3.33 -27.16
C ASN A 235 -3.38 3.97 -27.55
N GLY A 236 -4.47 3.37 -27.10
CA GLY A 236 -5.83 3.72 -27.48
C GLY A 236 -6.51 4.66 -26.48
N PRO A 237 -7.75 5.09 -26.79
CA PRO A 237 -8.52 5.92 -25.86
C PRO A 237 -9.04 5.12 -24.65
N LEU A 238 -9.15 3.79 -24.76
CA LEU A 238 -9.62 2.94 -23.65
C LEU A 238 -8.47 2.53 -22.72
N ASN A 239 -7.31 2.20 -23.25
CA ASN A 239 -6.12 1.85 -22.48
C ASN A 239 -4.92 2.56 -23.07
N LEU A 240 -4.04 3.07 -22.21
CA LEU A 240 -2.85 3.81 -22.62
C LEU A 240 -1.62 3.25 -21.91
N ASN A 241 -0.54 3.06 -22.68
CA ASN A 241 0.76 2.65 -22.19
C ASN A 241 1.18 3.51 -20.99
N GLU A 242 1.72 2.85 -19.97
CA GLU A 242 2.09 3.44 -18.70
C GLU A 242 3.14 4.56 -18.84
N ILE A 243 4.05 4.45 -19.81
CA ILE A 243 5.06 5.48 -20.07
C ILE A 243 4.40 6.70 -20.73
N ASP A 244 3.58 6.49 -21.75
CA ASP A 244 2.83 7.57 -22.42
C ASP A 244 1.87 8.27 -21.45
N TYR A 245 1.20 7.52 -20.57
CA TYR A 245 0.32 8.07 -19.55
C TYR A 245 1.12 8.90 -18.53
N LEU A 246 2.25 8.38 -18.05
CA LEU A 246 3.14 9.09 -17.12
C LEU A 246 3.71 10.37 -17.77
N ASP A 247 4.14 10.30 -19.02
CA ASP A 247 4.65 11.44 -19.78
C ASP A 247 3.60 12.54 -19.88
N ARG A 248 2.33 12.19 -20.14
CA ARG A 248 1.22 13.16 -20.12
C ARG A 248 1.07 13.83 -18.75
N LEU A 249 1.24 13.10 -17.64
CA LEU A 249 1.22 13.68 -16.30
C LEU A 249 2.35 14.69 -16.08
N TYR A 250 3.56 14.40 -16.58
CA TYR A 250 4.68 15.36 -16.52
C TYR A 250 4.46 16.57 -17.42
N GLN A 251 3.91 16.40 -18.63
CA GLN A 251 3.61 17.51 -19.55
C GLN A 251 2.64 18.52 -18.94
N ILE A 252 1.62 18.06 -18.20
CA ILE A 252 0.69 18.93 -17.47
C ILE A 252 1.20 19.31 -16.07
N LYS A 253 2.46 19.00 -15.75
CA LYS A 253 3.15 19.36 -14.51
C LYS A 253 2.46 18.83 -13.25
N ALA A 254 1.91 17.62 -13.33
CA ALA A 254 1.30 16.92 -12.20
C ALA A 254 2.33 16.47 -11.15
N ASN A 255 3.62 16.39 -11.51
CA ASN A 255 4.74 16.06 -10.63
C ASN A 255 4.92 16.99 -9.42
N ARG A 256 4.22 18.12 -9.36
CA ARG A 256 4.17 18.97 -8.16
C ARG A 256 3.26 18.41 -7.04
N TRP A 257 2.42 17.42 -7.37
CA TRP A 257 1.38 16.89 -6.48
C TRP A 257 1.70 15.49 -5.94
N PHE A 258 2.83 14.89 -6.30
CA PHE A 258 3.24 13.57 -5.81
C PHE A 258 4.75 13.53 -5.51
N ASP A 259 5.14 12.60 -4.64
CA ASP A 259 6.54 12.35 -4.24
C ASP A 259 7.09 11.05 -4.86
N VAL A 260 6.21 10.08 -5.11
CA VAL A 260 6.58 8.73 -5.57
C VAL A 260 5.73 8.35 -6.78
N VAL A 261 6.39 7.85 -7.83
CA VAL A 261 5.71 7.18 -8.95
C VAL A 261 5.56 5.69 -8.61
N ALA A 262 4.34 5.17 -8.71
CA ALA A 262 4.05 3.75 -8.63
C ALA A 262 3.81 3.15 -10.01
N ALA A 263 4.24 1.91 -10.20
CA ALA A 263 3.99 1.11 -11.39
C ALA A 263 3.79 -0.34 -10.99
N GLN A 264 2.92 -1.04 -11.71
CA GLN A 264 2.71 -2.48 -11.53
C GLN A 264 3.72 -3.26 -12.36
N PRO A 265 4.47 -4.21 -11.76
CA PRO A 265 5.45 -5.01 -12.49
C PRO A 265 4.84 -6.33 -12.98
N TYR A 266 3.64 -6.32 -13.58
CA TYR A 266 3.11 -7.53 -14.20
C TYR A 266 3.91 -7.84 -15.47
N GLY A 267 4.42 -9.07 -15.57
CA GLY A 267 5.04 -9.55 -16.80
C GLY A 267 3.98 -9.75 -17.88
N PHE A 268 4.32 -9.44 -19.14
CA PHE A 268 3.48 -9.79 -20.29
C PHE A 268 3.37 -11.32 -20.39
N ASN A 269 2.15 -11.83 -20.55
CA ASN A 269 1.85 -13.21 -20.91
C ASN A 269 1.41 -13.32 -22.37
#